data_AF-A0A6V8KYS0-F1
#
_entry.id   AF-A0A6V8KYS0-F1
#
_cell.length_a   1.000
_cell.length_b   1.000
_cell.length_c   1.000
_cell.angle_alpha   90.00
_cell.angle_beta   90.00
_cell.angle_gamma   90.00
#
_symmetry.space_group_name_H-M   'P 1'
#
loop_
_entity.id
_entity.type
_entity.pdbx_description
1 polymer ?
#
loop_
_entity_poly.entity_id
_entity_poly.type
_entity_poly.pdbx_seq_one_letter_code
_entity_poly.pdbx_strand_id
1 'polypeptide(L)'
;MDQPGHTANPVVRGSDRRHQFPGRHQRVNLRLDATEYQDVAAAAARSGVTPAGFSANSALAAARGTAAPGSLVSGTRVTRYELAEVQRKLFAARTAVIRTGTNLNQATAALNATGEPPAWLDRAVKRCERSLDQLDALVADIDRRLR
;
A
#
# COMPACT_ATOMS: atom_id res chain seq x y z
N MET A 1 45.18 22.64 15.87
CA MET A 1 44.25 23.10 14.81
C MET A 1 43.27 21.96 14.61
N ASP A 2 42.15 22.02 15.33
CA ASP A 2 41.08 21.02 15.26
C ASP A 2 40.32 21.12 13.93
N GLN A 3 40.06 19.98 13.29
CA GLN A 3 38.99 19.87 12.30
C GLN A 3 37.98 18.79 12.74
N PRO A 4 36.67 19.09 12.76
CA PRO A 4 35.65 18.14 13.15
C PRO A 4 35.16 17.30 11.96
N GLY A 5 34.93 16.01 12.24
CA GLY A 5 33.77 15.23 11.78
C GLY A 5 33.49 15.11 10.28
N HIS A 6 33.87 13.97 9.70
CA HIS A 6 33.09 13.36 8.62
C HIS A 6 32.69 11.94 9.04
N THR A 7 31.59 11.82 9.79
CA THR A 7 30.92 10.55 10.00
C THR A 7 30.33 10.10 8.67
N ALA A 8 31.06 9.26 7.95
CA ALA A 8 30.57 8.58 6.76
C ALA A 8 29.33 7.75 7.14
N ASN A 9 28.18 8.15 6.62
CA ASN A 9 26.92 7.44 6.78
C ASN A 9 27.05 6.05 6.14
N PRO A 10 26.79 4.93 6.84
CA PRO A 10 26.95 3.61 6.25
C PRO A 10 25.97 3.44 5.09
N VAL A 11 26.50 3.33 3.87
CA VAL A 11 25.72 3.00 2.67
C VAL A 11 25.17 1.61 2.87
N VAL A 12 23.89 1.52 3.27
CA VAL A 12 23.15 0.27 3.33
C VAL A 12 23.21 -0.35 1.94
N ARG A 13 23.90 -1.49 1.82
CA ARG A 13 24.01 -2.25 0.56
C ARG A 13 22.63 -2.79 0.22
N GLY A 14 21.88 -2.06 -0.59
CA GLY A 14 20.63 -2.55 -1.19
C GLY A 14 20.89 -3.84 -1.94
N SER A 15 19.91 -4.75 -1.94
CA SER A 15 20.05 -6.03 -2.63
C SER A 15 20.21 -5.81 -4.13
N ASP A 16 21.19 -6.48 -4.73
CA ASP A 16 21.27 -6.59 -6.18
C ASP A 16 20.08 -7.40 -6.73
N ARG A 17 19.77 -7.20 -8.01
CA ARG A 17 18.74 -7.99 -8.69
C ARG A 17 19.11 -9.48 -8.62
N ARG A 18 18.10 -10.34 -8.53
CA ARG A 18 18.29 -11.81 -8.49
C ARG A 18 19.28 -12.27 -9.56
N HIS A 19 20.33 -12.95 -9.10
CA HIS A 19 21.39 -13.52 -9.93
C HIS A 19 20.80 -14.57 -10.88
N GLN A 20 21.33 -14.66 -12.10
CA GLN A 20 20.88 -15.61 -13.13
C GLN A 20 22.11 -16.19 -13.84
N PHE A 21 22.05 -17.49 -14.14
CA PHE A 21 23.03 -18.19 -14.97
C PHE A 21 22.32 -18.86 -16.17
N PRO A 22 22.77 -18.64 -17.41
CA PRO A 22 23.84 -17.73 -17.81
C PRO A 22 23.56 -16.27 -17.45
N GLY A 23 24.62 -15.50 -17.21
CA GLY A 23 24.50 -14.08 -16.89
C GLY A 23 23.82 -13.28 -18.01
N ARG A 24 23.19 -12.16 -17.65
CA ARG A 24 22.59 -11.24 -18.64
C ARG A 24 23.71 -10.62 -19.49
N HIS A 25 23.67 -10.84 -20.80
CA HIS A 25 24.72 -10.42 -21.73
C HIS A 25 24.41 -9.09 -22.45
N GLN A 26 23.14 -8.67 -22.50
CA GLN A 26 22.73 -7.38 -23.07
C GLN A 26 22.80 -6.26 -22.02
N ARG A 27 23.37 -5.12 -22.39
CA ARG A 27 23.57 -3.96 -21.49
C ARG A 27 23.00 -2.68 -22.10
N VAL A 28 22.31 -1.90 -21.28
CA VAL A 28 21.83 -0.55 -21.60
C VAL A 28 22.39 0.39 -20.54
N ASN A 29 22.96 1.53 -20.95
CA ASN A 29 23.52 2.52 -20.04
C ASN A 29 22.59 3.73 -19.92
N LEU A 30 22.29 4.12 -18.69
CA LEU A 30 21.53 5.33 -18.37
C LEU A 30 22.52 6.48 -18.13
N ARG A 31 22.26 7.63 -18.75
CA ARG A 31 22.90 8.89 -18.38
C ARG A 31 21.86 9.73 -17.66
N LEU A 32 22.18 10.13 -16.44
CA LEU A 32 21.31 10.91 -15.57
C LEU A 32 22.08 12.16 -15.14
N ASP A 33 21.39 13.28 -15.04
CA ASP A 33 21.89 14.42 -14.28
C ASP A 33 21.84 14.16 -12.76
N ALA A 34 22.33 15.12 -11.97
CA ALA A 34 22.40 14.97 -10.52
C ALA A 34 21.02 14.82 -9.88
N THR A 35 20.02 15.56 -10.35
CA THR A 35 18.65 15.54 -9.82
C THR A 35 17.97 14.22 -10.16
N GLU A 36 18.05 13.81 -11.42
CA GLU A 36 17.52 12.52 -11.91
C GLU A 36 18.14 11.34 -11.16
N TYR A 37 19.44 11.40 -10.86
CA TYR A 37 20.11 10.38 -10.06
C TYR A 37 19.58 10.32 -8.62
N GLN A 38 19.37 11.48 -7.98
CA GLN A 38 18.83 11.52 -6.61
C GLN A 38 17.42 10.95 -6.53
N ASP A 39 16.56 11.24 -7.51
CA ASP A 39 15.21 10.68 -7.57
C ASP A 39 15.22 9.15 -7.67
N VAL A 40 16.07 8.62 -8.56
CA VAL A 40 16.27 7.17 -8.71
C VAL A 40 16.84 6.55 -7.44
N ALA A 41 17.82 7.20 -6.80
CA ALA A 41 18.44 6.72 -5.57
C ALA A 41 17.43 6.66 -4.41
N ALA A 42 16.60 7.70 -4.26
CA ALA A 42 15.55 7.74 -3.25
C ALA A 42 14.51 6.64 -3.50
N ALA A 43 14.09 6.42 -4.75
CA ALA A 43 13.15 5.35 -5.09
C ALA A 43 13.73 3.94 -4.86
N ALA A 44 14.99 3.75 -5.20
CA ALA A 44 15.72 2.52 -4.95
C ALA A 44 15.84 2.23 -3.45
N ALA A 45 16.16 3.25 -2.63
CA ALA A 45 16.23 3.15 -1.18
C ALA A 45 14.89 2.72 -0.56
N ARG A 46 13.78 3.33 -0.98
CA ARG A 46 12.41 2.92 -0.56
C ARG A 46 12.10 1.47 -0.92
N SER A 47 12.74 0.95 -1.96
CA SER A 47 12.51 -0.39 -2.50
C SER A 47 13.55 -1.44 -2.03
N GLY A 48 14.54 -1.05 -1.23
CA GLY A 48 15.58 -1.93 -0.69
C GLY A 48 16.55 -2.50 -1.74
N VAL A 49 16.66 -1.86 -2.91
CA VAL A 49 17.51 -2.29 -4.03
C VAL A 49 18.52 -1.22 -4.41
N THR A 50 19.54 -1.59 -5.19
CA THR A 50 20.48 -0.62 -5.75
C THR A 50 19.80 0.27 -6.81
N PRO A 51 20.28 1.51 -7.06
CA PRO A 51 19.77 2.37 -8.12
C PRO A 51 19.74 1.67 -9.50
N ALA A 52 20.81 0.97 -9.86
CA ALA A 52 20.87 0.17 -11.07
C ALA A 52 19.82 -0.97 -11.08
N GLY A 53 19.62 -1.61 -9.93
CA GLY A 53 18.60 -2.63 -9.74
C GLY A 53 17.19 -2.10 -9.95
N PHE A 54 16.90 -0.93 -9.37
CA PHE A 54 15.64 -0.22 -9.49
C PHE A 54 15.38 0.21 -10.94
N SER A 55 16.28 0.96 -11.57
CA SER A 55 16.10 1.44 -12.96
C SER A 55 15.81 0.31 -13.92
N ALA A 56 16.54 -0.80 -13.78
CA ALA A 56 16.35 -1.92 -14.68
C ALA A 56 15.08 -2.72 -14.35
N ASN A 57 14.61 -2.74 -13.09
CA ASN A 57 13.30 -3.31 -12.71
C ASN A 57 12.17 -2.48 -13.30
N SER A 58 12.27 -1.15 -13.18
CA SER A 58 11.30 -0.20 -13.70
C SER A 58 11.21 -0.27 -15.23
N ALA A 59 12.34 -0.31 -15.94
CA ALA A 59 12.36 -0.46 -17.39
C ALA A 59 11.71 -1.76 -17.89
N LEU A 60 12.01 -2.90 -17.24
CA LEU A 60 11.37 -4.18 -17.59
C LEU A 60 9.89 -4.20 -17.26
N ALA A 61 9.50 -3.60 -16.13
CA ALA A 61 8.11 -3.54 -15.73
C ALA A 61 7.29 -2.73 -16.74
N ALA A 62 7.78 -1.54 -17.11
CA ALA A 62 7.18 -0.68 -18.13
C ALA A 62 7.08 -1.40 -19.49
N ALA A 63 8.14 -2.04 -19.95
CA ALA A 63 8.14 -2.79 -21.21
C ALA A 63 7.15 -3.97 -21.23
N ARG A 64 6.83 -4.53 -20.05
CA ARG A 64 5.88 -5.64 -19.89
C ARG A 64 4.44 -5.18 -19.59
N GLY A 65 4.18 -3.87 -19.50
CA GLY A 65 2.88 -3.35 -19.05
C GLY A 65 2.55 -3.69 -17.60
N THR A 66 3.58 -3.93 -16.78
CA THR A 66 3.45 -4.29 -15.37
C THR A 66 3.98 -3.17 -14.48
N ALA A 67 3.45 -3.02 -13.26
CA ALA A 67 4.00 -2.08 -12.29
C ALA A 67 5.32 -2.63 -11.72
N ALA A 68 6.36 -1.79 -11.63
CA ALA A 68 7.60 -2.20 -10.99
C ALA A 68 7.36 -2.46 -9.49
N PRO A 69 8.16 -3.33 -8.82
CA PRO A 69 8.11 -3.46 -7.37
C PRO A 69 8.38 -2.10 -6.72
N GLY A 70 7.46 -1.61 -5.87
CA GLY A 70 7.56 -0.27 -5.27
C GLY A 70 7.20 0.87 -6.22
N SER A 71 6.78 0.59 -7.46
CA SER A 71 6.25 1.62 -8.36
C SER A 71 5.01 2.24 -7.77
N LEU A 72 4.99 3.57 -7.80
CA LEU A 72 3.78 4.34 -7.68
C LEU A 72 2.79 3.89 -8.77
N VAL A 73 1.50 3.85 -8.44
CA VAL A 73 0.45 3.70 -9.44
C VAL A 73 0.44 4.97 -10.28
N SER A 74 0.47 4.84 -11.61
CA SER A 74 0.57 5.97 -12.54
C SER A 74 -0.43 7.07 -12.18
N GLY A 75 0.06 8.29 -11.93
CA GLY A 75 -0.75 9.44 -11.53
C GLY A 75 -1.04 9.61 -10.04
N THR A 76 -0.48 8.77 -9.15
CA THR A 76 -0.67 8.90 -7.69
C THR A 76 0.63 8.68 -6.91
N ARG A 77 0.71 9.23 -5.69
CA ARG A 77 1.84 9.02 -4.74
C ARG A 77 1.75 7.71 -3.96
N VAL A 78 0.93 6.77 -4.41
CA VAL A 78 0.62 5.52 -3.69
C VAL A 78 1.23 4.32 -4.40
N THR A 79 1.90 3.45 -3.66
CA THR A 79 2.42 2.18 -4.18
C THR A 79 1.32 1.14 -4.36
N ARG A 80 1.53 0.15 -5.25
CA ARG A 80 0.58 -0.96 -5.45
C ARG A 80 0.30 -1.76 -4.17
N TYR A 81 1.28 -1.85 -3.27
CA TYR A 81 1.14 -2.53 -1.98
C TYR A 81 0.18 -1.77 -1.06
N GLU A 82 0.34 -0.45 -0.96
CA GLU A 82 -0.55 0.41 -0.18
C GLU A 82 -1.97 0.39 -0.73
N LEU A 83 -2.14 0.32 -2.05
CA LEU A 83 -3.46 0.17 -2.66
C LEU A 83 -4.10 -1.19 -2.31
N ALA A 84 -3.32 -2.27 -2.31
CA ALA A 84 -3.82 -3.59 -1.93
C ALA A 84 -4.20 -3.68 -0.43
N GLU A 85 -3.43 -3.02 0.44
CA GLU A 85 -3.75 -2.81 1.86
C GLU A 85 -5.11 -2.12 2.02
N VAL A 86 -5.29 -0.98 1.34
CA VAL A 86 -6.54 -0.22 1.35
C VAL A 86 -7.71 -1.06 0.83
N GLN A 87 -7.52 -1.77 -0.28
CA GLN A 87 -8.54 -2.63 -0.87
C GLN A 87 -8.99 -3.74 0.09
N ARG A 88 -8.06 -4.40 0.80
CA ARG A 88 -8.40 -5.41 1.83
C ARG A 88 -9.25 -4.82 2.94
N LYS A 89 -8.87 -3.65 3.46
CA LYS A 89 -9.62 -2.97 4.53
C LYS A 89 -11.02 -2.55 4.05
N LEU A 90 -11.14 -2.08 2.81
CA LEU A 90 -12.42 -1.72 2.21
C LEU A 90 -13.35 -2.94 2.06
N PHE A 91 -12.83 -4.10 1.63
CA PHE A 91 -13.60 -5.34 1.58
C PHE A 91 -14.07 -5.79 2.96
N ALA A 92 -13.20 -5.72 3.98
CA ALA A 92 -13.59 -6.07 5.35
C ALA A 92 -14.71 -5.15 5.87
N ALA A 93 -14.60 -3.84 5.64
CA ALA A 93 -15.64 -2.88 6.00
C ALA A 93 -16.96 -3.16 5.26
N ARG A 94 -16.91 -3.43 3.95
CA ARG A 94 -18.09 -3.80 3.15
C ARG A 94 -18.79 -5.04 3.71
N THR A 95 -18.03 -6.09 4.04
CA THR A 95 -18.60 -7.30 4.64
C THR A 95 -19.24 -7.03 5.99
N ALA A 96 -18.66 -6.15 6.81
CA ALA A 96 -19.24 -5.77 8.10
C ALA A 96 -20.59 -5.04 7.93
N VAL A 97 -20.67 -4.09 6.98
CA VAL A 97 -21.92 -3.36 6.66
C VAL A 97 -23.03 -4.32 6.18
N ILE A 98 -22.71 -5.25 5.28
CA ILE A 98 -23.69 -6.24 4.79
C ILE A 98 -24.24 -7.07 5.96
N ARG A 99 -23.37 -7.51 6.86
CA ARG A 99 -23.78 -8.28 8.05
C ARG A 99 -24.66 -7.46 9.00
N THR A 100 -24.39 -6.17 9.17
CA THR A 100 -25.31 -5.29 9.90
C THR A 100 -26.69 -5.27 9.25
N GLY A 101 -26.77 -5.07 7.93
CA GLY A 101 -28.05 -5.05 7.22
C GLY A 101 -28.85 -6.34 7.43
N THR A 102 -28.18 -7.49 7.37
CA THR A 102 -28.80 -8.80 7.68
C THR A 102 -29.29 -8.87 9.12
N ASN A 103 -28.48 -8.45 10.09
CA ASN A 103 -28.85 -8.46 11.50
C ASN A 103 -30.02 -7.52 11.79
N LEU A 104 -30.05 -6.33 11.19
CA LEU A 104 -31.16 -5.40 11.35
C LEU A 104 -32.45 -5.98 10.77
N ASN A 105 -32.37 -6.58 9.58
CA ASN A 105 -33.53 -7.23 8.96
C ASN A 105 -34.08 -8.39 9.81
N GLN A 106 -33.21 -9.18 10.43
CA GLN A 106 -33.60 -10.23 11.37
C GLN A 106 -34.25 -9.66 12.64
N ALA A 107 -33.74 -8.54 13.15
CA ALA A 107 -34.32 -7.89 14.33
C ALA A 107 -35.71 -7.33 14.05
N THR A 108 -35.91 -6.69 12.90
CA THR A 108 -37.24 -6.23 12.45
C THR A 108 -38.20 -7.40 12.28
N ALA A 109 -37.76 -8.52 11.69
CA ALA A 109 -38.58 -9.71 11.57
C ALA A 109 -38.99 -10.31 12.93
N ALA A 110 -38.07 -10.36 13.89
CA ALA A 110 -38.37 -10.85 15.24
C ALA A 110 -39.33 -9.91 15.99
N LEU A 111 -39.13 -8.59 15.87
CA LEU A 111 -40.02 -7.58 16.45
C LEU A 111 -41.43 -7.70 15.86
N ASN A 112 -41.55 -7.85 14.54
CA ASN A 112 -42.84 -8.03 13.88
C ASN A 112 -43.55 -9.34 14.30
N ALA A 113 -42.79 -10.39 14.61
CA ALA A 113 -43.33 -11.69 14.99
C ALA A 113 -43.69 -11.80 16.48
N THR A 114 -42.94 -11.13 17.35
CA THR A 114 -43.02 -11.33 18.82
C THR A 114 -43.41 -10.08 19.60
N GLY A 115 -43.39 -8.90 18.96
CA GLY A 115 -43.61 -7.61 19.62
C GLY A 115 -42.42 -7.11 20.42
N GLU A 116 -41.36 -7.92 20.59
CA GLU A 116 -40.18 -7.57 21.38
C GLU A 116 -38.89 -7.61 20.53
N PRO A 117 -37.95 -6.68 20.75
CA PRO A 117 -36.68 -6.69 20.05
C PRO A 117 -35.77 -7.82 20.57
N PRO A 118 -34.94 -8.45 19.70
CA PRO A 118 -34.02 -9.49 20.15
C PRO A 118 -32.96 -8.95 21.10
N ALA A 119 -32.65 -9.70 22.16
CA ALA A 119 -31.63 -9.33 23.16
C ALA A 119 -30.21 -9.09 22.58
N TRP A 120 -29.90 -9.65 21.39
CA TRP A 120 -28.62 -9.45 20.72
C TRP A 120 -28.55 -8.17 19.87
N LEU A 121 -29.66 -7.45 19.68
CA LEU A 121 -29.74 -6.28 18.80
C LEU A 121 -28.77 -5.17 19.23
N ASP A 122 -28.71 -4.86 20.53
CA ASP A 122 -27.80 -3.83 21.06
C ASP A 122 -26.33 -4.15 20.77
N ARG A 123 -25.94 -5.43 20.87
CA ARG A 123 -24.60 -5.89 20.50
C ARG A 123 -24.34 -5.78 18.99
N ALA A 124 -25.35 -6.03 18.16
CA ALA A 124 -25.24 -5.88 16.71
C ALA A 124 -25.08 -4.41 16.30
N VAL A 125 -25.81 -3.49 16.93
CA VAL A 125 -25.69 -2.04 16.71
C VAL A 125 -24.30 -1.53 17.08
N LYS A 126 -23.79 -1.86 18.28
CA LYS A 126 -22.42 -1.51 18.70
C LYS A 126 -21.32 -2.09 17.81
N ARG A 127 -21.60 -3.17 17.10
CA ARG A 127 -20.67 -3.74 16.11
C ARG A 127 -20.74 -2.99 14.78
N CYS A 128 -21.91 -2.49 14.42
CA CYS A 128 -22.09 -1.63 13.25
C CYS A 128 -21.34 -0.30 13.43
N GLU A 129 -21.57 0.39 14.54
CA GLU A 129 -20.92 1.68 14.84
C GLU A 129 -19.40 1.57 14.70
N ARG A 130 -18.78 0.59 15.35
CA ARG A 130 -17.33 0.33 15.22
C ARG A 130 -16.87 0.04 13.78
N SER A 131 -17.73 -0.57 12.96
CA SER A 131 -17.40 -0.86 11.58
C SER A 131 -17.50 0.40 10.70
N LEU A 132 -18.42 1.31 11.02
CA LEU A 132 -18.53 2.63 10.39
C LEU A 132 -17.34 3.51 10.78
N ASP A 133 -16.96 3.55 12.06
CA ASP A 133 -15.76 4.29 12.52
C ASP A 133 -14.49 3.83 11.78
N GLN A 134 -14.35 2.52 11.56
CA GLN A 134 -13.24 1.94 10.80
C GLN A 134 -13.28 2.34 9.32
N LEU A 135 -14.47 2.44 8.73
CA LEU A 135 -14.64 2.88 7.35
C LEU A 135 -14.27 4.36 7.20
N ASP A 136 -14.74 5.21 8.10
CA ASP A 136 -14.43 6.65 8.09
C ASP A 136 -12.93 6.91 8.26
N ALA A 137 -12.28 6.19 9.18
CA ALA A 137 -10.83 6.24 9.34
C ALA A 137 -10.08 5.80 8.07
N LEU A 138 -10.62 4.80 7.34
CA LEU A 138 -10.05 4.34 6.08
C LEU A 138 -10.19 5.41 4.98
N VAL A 139 -11.37 6.02 4.86
CA VAL A 139 -11.63 7.08 3.87
C VAL A 139 -10.71 8.27 4.11
N ALA A 140 -10.52 8.68 5.37
CA ALA A 140 -9.60 9.76 5.72
C ALA A 140 -8.13 9.43 5.41
N ASP A 141 -7.70 8.17 5.60
CA ASP A 141 -6.36 7.71 5.23
C ASP A 141 -6.15 7.70 3.71
N ILE A 142 -7.17 7.30 2.93
CA ILE A 142 -7.14 7.35 1.47
C ILE A 142 -7.03 8.80 0.98
N ASP A 143 -7.90 9.70 1.46
CA ASP A 143 -7.87 11.12 1.08
C ASP A 143 -6.51 11.76 1.39
N ARG A 144 -5.92 11.48 2.55
CA ARG A 144 -4.58 11.97 2.91
C ARG A 144 -3.48 11.47 1.96
N ARG A 145 -3.58 10.23 1.46
CA ARG A 145 -2.58 9.61 0.58
C ARG A 145 -2.74 10.01 -0.89
N LEU A 146 -3.92 10.47 -1.29
CA LEU A 146 -4.21 10.93 -2.65
C LEU A 146 -3.93 12.43 -2.87
N ARG A 147 -3.79 13.22 -1.80
CA ARG A 147 -3.31 14.62 -1.85
C ARG A 147 -1.78 14.70 -1.92
#